data_AF-A0AAD7H3Z3-F1
#
_entry.id   AF-A0AAD7H3Z3-F1
#
_cell.length_a   1.000
_cell.length_b   1.000
_cell.length_c   1.000
_cell.angle_alpha   90.00
_cell.angle_beta   90.00
_cell.angle_gamma   90.00
#
_symmetry.space_group_name_H-M   'P 1'
#
loop_
_entity.id
_entity.type
_entity.pdbx_description
1 polymer ?
#
loop_
_entity_poly.entity_id
_entity_poly.type
_entity_poly.pdbx_seq_one_letter_code
_entity_poly.pdbx_strand_id
1 'polypeptide(L)' 'DEDDEDGVPDGDQKEKWTPEETQMLVDGCNIHGVGNWKAILSDPNLSFVNRSPVDLKDR' A
#
# COMPACT_ATOMS: atom_id res chain seq x y z
N ASP A 1 -10.46 -17.42 -20.37
CA ASP A 1 -10.71 -15.99 -20.16
C ASP A 1 -11.58 -15.85 -18.93
N GLU A 2 -11.09 -15.45 -17.77
CA GLU A 2 -9.75 -15.08 -17.33
C GLU A 2 -9.84 -15.14 -15.80
N ASP A 3 -8.83 -15.75 -15.20
CA ASP A 3 -8.51 -15.65 -13.78
C ASP A 3 -8.64 -14.20 -13.27
N ASP A 4 -9.43 -13.99 -12.20
CA ASP A 4 -9.04 -13.10 -11.09
C ASP A 4 -9.93 -13.41 -9.88
N GLU A 5 -9.61 -14.51 -9.19
CA GLU A 5 -9.89 -14.65 -7.75
C GLU A 5 -8.81 -13.88 -7.00
N ASP A 6 -9.17 -12.78 -6.32
CA ASP A 6 -8.41 -12.26 -5.18
C ASP A 6 -9.35 -11.34 -4.38
N GLY A 7 -9.62 -11.48 -3.10
CA GLY A 7 -9.27 -12.43 -2.07
C GLY A 7 -10.04 -11.93 -0.84
N VAL A 8 -10.72 -12.82 -0.14
CA VAL A 8 -11.52 -12.51 1.06
C VAL A 8 -10.63 -11.89 2.17
N PRO A 9 -11.12 -10.92 2.97
CA PRO A 9 -10.34 -10.25 4.01
C PRO A 9 -10.17 -11.16 5.23
N ASP A 10 -9.08 -11.91 5.29
CA ASP A 10 -8.70 -12.69 6.46
C ASP A 10 -7.85 -11.86 7.42
N GLY A 11 -8.42 -11.67 8.60
CA GLY A 11 -7.77 -11.02 9.72
C GLY A 11 -6.57 -11.78 10.27
N ASP A 12 -5.78 -11.00 11.01
CA ASP A 12 -4.77 -11.42 11.98
C ASP A 12 -3.46 -12.05 11.45
N GLN A 13 -2.42 -11.21 11.55
CA GLN A 13 -1.09 -11.51 12.11
C GLN A 13 0.10 -11.49 11.14
N LYS A 14 0.87 -10.40 11.31
CA LYS A 14 2.19 -10.01 10.74
C LYS A 14 2.06 -9.08 9.53
N GLU A 15 2.51 -7.84 9.71
CA GLU A 15 2.49 -6.68 8.79
C GLU A 15 3.25 -6.90 7.46
N LYS A 16 2.97 -8.00 6.77
CA LYS A 16 3.39 -8.22 5.39
C LYS A 16 2.54 -7.32 4.51
N TRP A 17 3.21 -6.59 3.63
CA TRP A 17 2.53 -5.80 2.61
C TRP A 17 1.65 -6.70 1.78
N THR A 18 0.34 -6.45 1.84
CA THR A 18 -0.62 -7.13 0.96
C THR A 18 -0.40 -6.68 -0.48
N PRO A 19 -0.84 -7.46 -1.48
CA PRO A 19 -0.80 -7.02 -2.87
C PRO A 19 -1.54 -5.69 -3.06
N GLU A 20 -2.68 -5.49 -2.39
CA GLU A 20 -3.42 -4.22 -2.39
C GLU A 20 -2.61 -3.06 -1.79
N GLU A 21 -2.00 -3.22 -0.60
CA GLU A 21 -1.15 -2.19 -0.01
C GLU A 21 0.07 -1.88 -0.90
N THR A 22 0.64 -2.92 -1.52
CA THR A 22 1.78 -2.76 -2.43
C THR A 22 1.36 -1.99 -3.68
N GLN A 23 0.18 -2.29 -4.22
CA GLN A 23 -0.39 -1.57 -5.36
C GLN A 23 -0.65 -0.11 -5.00
N MET A 24 -1.26 0.15 -3.83
CA MET A 24 -1.43 1.51 -3.30
C MET A 24 -0.10 2.26 -3.13
N LEU A 25 0.97 1.58 -2.68
CA LEU A 25 2.30 2.18 -2.59
C LEU A 25 2.85 2.55 -3.96
N VAL A 26 2.72 1.64 -4.94
CA VAL A 26 3.16 1.87 -6.32
C VAL A 26 2.39 3.04 -6.94
N ASP A 27 1.08 3.08 -6.78
CA ASP A 27 0.24 4.17 -7.28
C ASP A 27 0.56 5.49 -6.57
N GLY A 28 0.74 5.48 -5.26
CA GLY A 28 1.22 6.63 -4.52
C GLY A 28 2.56 7.15 -5.02
N CYS A 29 3.50 6.26 -5.31
CA CYS A 29 4.78 6.61 -5.92
C CYS A 29 4.62 7.21 -7.33
N ASN A 30 3.66 6.72 -8.12
CA ASN A 30 3.38 7.25 -9.45
C ASN A 30 2.71 8.64 -9.39
N ILE A 31 1.82 8.87 -8.42
CA ILE A 31 1.06 10.12 -8.27
C ILE A 31 1.92 11.22 -7.62
N HIS A 32 2.54 10.91 -6.49
CA HIS A 32 3.28 11.89 -5.68
C HIS A 32 4.79 11.89 -5.95
N GLY A 33 5.33 10.80 -6.48
CA GLY A 33 6.76 10.60 -6.67
C GLY A 33 7.43 9.85 -5.50
N VAL A 34 8.37 8.97 -5.84
CA VAL A 34 9.22 8.25 -4.89
C VAL A 34 10.00 9.26 -4.04
N GLY A 35 9.88 9.19 -2.72
CA GLY A 35 10.47 10.14 -1.77
C GLY A 35 9.45 11.09 -1.11
N ASN A 36 8.27 11.25 -1.70
CA ASN A 36 7.15 11.98 -1.10
C ASN A 36 6.27 11.06 -0.21
N TRP A 37 6.91 10.20 0.59
CA TRP A 37 6.23 9.22 1.45
C TRP A 37 5.17 9.83 2.37
N LYS A 38 5.42 11.05 2.86
CA LYS A 38 4.46 11.78 3.71
C LYS A 38 3.22 12.24 2.93
N ALA A 39 3.36 12.58 1.65
CA ALA A 39 2.23 12.92 0.79
C ALA A 39 1.44 11.66 0.42
N ILE A 40 2.15 10.57 0.09
CA ILE A 40 1.57 9.25 -0.17
C ILE A 40 0.75 8.77 1.04
N LEU A 41 1.29 8.87 2.25
CA LEU A 41 0.59 8.46 3.48
C LEU A 41 -0.54 9.40 3.89
N SER A 42 -0.50 10.65 3.41
CA SER A 42 -1.55 11.65 3.65
C SER A 42 -2.62 11.62 2.57
N ASP A 43 -2.48 10.78 1.55
CA ASP A 43 -3.42 10.70 0.45
C ASP A 43 -4.68 9.96 0.89
N PRO A 44 -5.88 10.57 0.78
CA PRO A 44 -7.13 9.92 1.20
C PRO A 44 -7.54 8.74 0.30
N ASN A 45 -6.93 8.60 -0.90
CA ASN A 45 -7.15 7.47 -1.79
C ASN A 45 -6.27 6.26 -1.43
N LEU A 46 -5.25 6.43 -0.58
CA LEU A 46 -4.32 5.39 -0.19
C LEU A 46 -4.50 5.08 1.31
N SER A 47 -4.93 3.86 1.61
CA SER A 47 -5.20 3.43 2.99
C SER A 47 -4.12 2.46 3.46
N PHE A 48 -3.08 3.01 4.08
CA PHE A 48 -2.04 2.19 4.72
C PHE A 48 -2.37 1.96 6.19
N VAL A 49 -2.49 0.69 6.61
CA VAL A 49 -2.82 0.35 7.99
C VAL A 49 -1.53 0.14 8.78
N ASN A 50 -1.34 0.92 9.84
CA ASN A 50 -0.13 0.87 10.69
C ASN A 50 1.20 1.15 9.95
N ARG A 51 1.18 1.80 8.79
CA ARG A 51 2.41 2.19 8.08
C ARG A 51 2.83 3.60 8.44
N SER A 52 4.13 3.81 8.51
CA SER A 52 4.76 5.12 8.62
C SER A 52 5.50 5.47 7.33
N PRO A 53 5.83 6.75 7.09
CA PRO A 53 6.63 7.16 5.93
C PRO A 53 7.99 6.43 5.83
N VAL A 54 8.50 5.93 6.95
CA VAL A 54 9.71 5.10 7.02
C VAL A 54 9.45 3.70 6.45
N ASP A 55 8.32 3.08 6.78
CA ASP A 55 7.96 1.75 6.27
C ASP A 55 7.77 1.77 4.75
N LEU A 56 7.17 2.84 4.22
CA LEU A 56 6.99 3.03 2.78
C LEU A 56 8.34 3.16 2.05
N LYS A 57 9.35 3.73 2.72
CA LYS A 57 10.70 3.88 2.17
C LYS A 57 11.48 2.57 2.20
N ASP A 58 11.28 1.76 3.23
CA ASP A 58 12.02 0.49 3.43
C ASP A 58 11.47 -0.65 2.56
N ARG A 59 10.31 -0.43 1.95
CA ARG A 59 9.66 -1.38 1.05
C ARG A 59 10.20 -1.32 -0.37
#